data_AF-A0A175WIT4-F1
#
_entry.id   AF-A0A175WIT4-F1
#
_cell.length_a   1.000
_cell.length_b   1.000
_cell.length_c   1.000
_cell.angle_alpha   90.00
_cell.angle_beta   90.00
_cell.angle_gamma   90.00
#
_symmetry.space_group_name_H-M   'P 1'
#
loop_
_entity.id
_entity.type
_entity.pdbx_description
1 polymer ?
#
loop_
_entity_poly.entity_id
_entity_poly.type
_entity_poly.pdbx_seq_one_letter_code
_entity_poly.pdbx_strand_id
1 'polypeptide(L)'
;MASVELIFAAVAAADLCLKYGTRLVGAYQAVKHADESVRARVLAVEAIWSRTTSQVEFVKRIAKSLEPDHCRIHLEVFEMLQIRLARAVTKIESVLVKADSGFVVNKVKYLFYRDEIDRVISELEQWQRMFDPTWYLILRMGDKAVDSELSTSAGGSPTLASSETLAAVPLGLAPAQKFRKTLLRDSDADVHISLREDGLDWREAVEIAYSTSRVIPRADLKKRRTYAVDTITCTPDLDIARTRADAETLAKKLSQVDPSAFGLLSCNGLIKRKDPDTRQLSSLNLVFHMPNKTDTQPTSLRHLLLHSSNFSLTRILNIARQLASAVSFVHTCDFVHKNILPETILVFPDKTCALGSAYLLGFDSFRSVNFHTLRTGDAAWDRNLYRHPSRQGIFAQDTYSMQHDVYSLGVCLLELGLWKSFVLYERPELQHGGGEDRGSDANLKPLPSDVLGLSLEDFAFMGNQAMQSSPKIKDHLVGVARSRLPMCMGDRYTAVVVTCLTCLDPGNEDFGDEEDMKDDDGILIGVRFIEKVLLKLSEISF
;
A
#
# COMPACT_ATOMS: atom_id res chain seq x y z
N MET A 1 27.47 9.02 19.66
CA MET A 1 28.41 8.19 18.89
C MET A 1 27.66 7.26 17.95
N ALA A 2 26.75 6.42 18.44
CA ALA A 2 25.95 5.52 17.60
C ALA A 2 25.22 6.18 16.42
N SER A 3 24.63 7.37 16.58
CA SER A 3 23.95 8.07 15.47
C SER A 3 24.90 8.48 14.34
N VAL A 4 26.08 9.00 14.68
CA VAL A 4 27.09 9.45 13.71
C VAL A 4 27.68 8.27 12.94
N GLU A 5 28.00 7.18 13.64
CA GLU A 5 28.49 5.95 13.03
C GLU A 5 27.50 5.38 12.02
N LEU A 6 26.21 5.41 12.37
CA LEU A 6 25.14 4.88 11.54
C LEU A 6 24.88 5.75 10.28
N ILE A 7 25.00 7.09 10.40
CA ILE A 7 25.00 7.98 9.22
C ILE A 7 26.17 7.65 8.30
N PHE A 8 27.39 7.50 8.83
CA PHE A 8 28.57 7.16 8.03
C PHE A 8 28.43 5.81 7.34
N ALA A 9 27.88 4.81 8.02
CA ALA A 9 27.60 3.49 7.45
C ALA A 9 26.60 3.58 6.30
N ALA A 10 25.48 4.30 6.47
CA ALA A 10 24.48 4.47 5.42
C ALA A 10 25.06 5.19 4.19
N VAL A 11 25.87 6.22 4.38
CA VAL A 11 26.58 6.93 3.30
C VAL A 11 27.56 6.01 2.58
N ALA A 12 28.34 5.21 3.32
CA ALA A 12 29.28 4.27 2.73
C ALA A 12 28.58 3.16 1.93
N ALA A 13 27.45 2.64 2.43
CA ALA A 13 26.62 1.67 1.70
C ALA A 13 26.05 2.28 0.41
N ALA A 14 25.59 3.54 0.46
CA ALA A 14 25.14 4.27 -0.72
C ALA A 14 26.26 4.44 -1.77
N ASP A 15 27.48 4.80 -1.34
CA ASP A 15 28.65 4.90 -2.23
C ASP A 15 28.97 3.57 -2.93
N LEU A 16 28.88 2.46 -2.20
CA LEU A 16 29.07 1.13 -2.78
C LEU A 16 27.97 0.79 -3.79
N CYS A 17 26.71 1.12 -3.50
CA CYS A 17 25.62 0.94 -4.46
C CYS A 17 25.89 1.71 -5.76
N LEU A 18 26.23 2.99 -5.65
CA LEU A 18 26.51 3.85 -6.81
C LEU A 18 27.69 3.33 -7.64
N LYS A 19 28.76 2.88 -6.98
CA LYS A 19 29.93 2.27 -7.62
C LYS A 19 29.55 0.99 -8.38
N TYR A 20 28.86 0.06 -7.74
CA TYR A 20 28.50 -1.20 -8.38
C TYR A 20 27.46 -1.03 -9.49
N GLY A 21 26.47 -0.16 -9.32
CA GLY A 21 25.48 0.06 -10.36
C GLY A 21 26.00 0.83 -11.57
N THR A 22 26.94 1.78 -11.39
CA THR A 22 27.67 2.39 -12.52
C THR A 22 28.45 1.33 -13.31
N ARG A 23 29.13 0.43 -12.60
CA ARG A 23 29.84 -0.70 -13.21
C ARG A 23 28.88 -1.66 -13.92
N LEU A 24 27.70 -1.92 -13.35
CA LEU A 24 26.67 -2.76 -13.94
C LEU A 24 26.16 -2.19 -15.26
N VAL A 25 25.82 -0.90 -15.29
CA VAL A 25 25.35 -0.22 -16.52
C VAL A 25 26.44 -0.23 -17.58
N GLY A 26 27.70 0.07 -17.22
CA GLY A 26 28.82 0.01 -18.17
C GLY A 26 28.99 -1.39 -18.78
N ALA A 27 28.88 -2.45 -17.97
CA ALA A 27 28.95 -3.82 -18.46
C ALA A 27 27.77 -4.17 -19.39
N TYR A 28 26.55 -3.74 -19.06
CA TYR A 28 25.39 -3.96 -19.92
C TYR A 28 25.43 -3.16 -21.22
N GLN A 29 25.98 -1.95 -21.22
CA GLN A 29 26.19 -1.15 -22.43
C GLN A 29 27.16 -1.84 -23.39
N ALA A 30 28.24 -2.43 -22.86
CA ALA A 30 29.16 -3.23 -23.67
C ALA A 30 28.46 -4.43 -24.34
N VAL A 31 27.52 -5.08 -23.63
CA VAL A 31 26.71 -6.18 -24.19
C VAL A 31 25.70 -5.66 -25.24
N LYS A 32 25.01 -4.55 -24.97
CA LYS A 32 24.02 -3.94 -25.88
C LYS A 32 24.58 -3.65 -27.26
N HIS A 33 25.83 -3.18 -27.35
CA HIS A 33 26.49 -2.92 -28.62
C HIS A 33 26.94 -4.20 -29.37
N ALA A 34 27.06 -5.32 -28.66
CA ALA A 34 27.51 -6.59 -29.22
C ALA A 34 26.35 -7.52 -29.64
N ASP A 35 25.15 -7.36 -29.06
CA ASP A 35 23.96 -8.16 -29.37
C ASP A 35 22.66 -7.33 -29.32
N GLU A 36 22.12 -7.05 -30.51
CA GLU A 36 20.90 -6.25 -30.68
C GLU A 36 19.65 -6.93 -30.07
N SER A 37 19.66 -8.26 -29.91
CA SER A 37 18.51 -9.03 -29.41
C SER A 37 18.16 -8.71 -27.94
N VAL A 38 19.09 -8.08 -27.22
CA VAL A 38 18.95 -7.75 -25.80
C VAL A 38 18.87 -6.26 -25.50
N ARG A 39 18.89 -5.43 -26.55
CA ARG A 39 18.80 -3.97 -26.42
C ARG A 39 17.65 -3.54 -25.52
N ALA A 40 16.47 -4.15 -25.67
CA ALA A 40 15.29 -3.84 -24.85
C ALA A 40 15.49 -4.16 -23.36
N ARG A 41 16.19 -5.26 -23.02
CA ARG A 41 16.48 -5.63 -21.62
C ARG A 41 17.50 -4.70 -21.00
N VAL A 42 18.55 -4.35 -21.74
CA VAL A 42 19.55 -3.39 -21.28
C VAL A 42 18.91 -2.03 -21.05
N LEU A 43 18.04 -1.57 -21.95
CA LEU A 43 17.29 -0.32 -21.76
C LEU A 43 16.43 -0.35 -20.48
N ALA A 44 15.83 -1.50 -20.13
CA ALA A 44 15.09 -1.64 -18.89
C ALA A 44 16.00 -1.50 -17.65
N VAL A 45 17.18 -2.15 -17.67
CA VAL A 45 18.18 -1.99 -16.59
C VAL A 45 18.66 -0.54 -16.48
N GLU A 46 18.94 0.12 -17.61
CA GLU A 46 19.35 1.54 -17.65
C GLU A 46 18.27 2.44 -17.05
N ALA A 47 17.00 2.23 -17.41
CA ALA A 47 15.88 3.00 -16.90
C ALA A 47 15.66 2.81 -15.38
N ILE A 48 15.70 1.57 -14.90
CA ILE A 48 15.58 1.26 -13.47
C ILE A 48 16.75 1.90 -12.71
N TRP A 49 17.98 1.68 -13.17
CA TRP A 49 19.17 2.21 -12.51
C TRP A 49 19.21 3.75 -12.52
N SER A 50 18.72 4.41 -13.56
CA SER A 50 18.61 5.87 -13.58
C SER A 50 17.77 6.39 -12.41
N ARG A 51 16.59 5.78 -12.17
CA ARG A 51 15.74 6.13 -11.03
C ARG A 51 16.42 5.82 -9.70
N THR A 52 16.97 4.61 -9.56
CA THR A 52 17.67 4.17 -8.35
C THR A 52 18.84 5.09 -8.00
N THR A 53 19.65 5.48 -8.98
CA THR A 53 20.80 6.39 -8.80
C THR A 53 20.35 7.73 -8.24
N SER A 54 19.31 8.34 -8.83
CA SER A 54 18.79 9.62 -8.35
C SER A 54 18.31 9.56 -6.90
N GLN A 55 17.65 8.47 -6.51
CA GLN A 55 17.18 8.31 -5.14
C GLN A 55 18.32 8.01 -4.16
N VAL A 56 19.26 7.14 -4.51
CA VAL A 56 20.41 6.81 -3.64
C VAL A 56 21.29 8.04 -3.42
N GLU A 57 21.59 8.81 -4.48
CA GLU A 57 22.32 10.09 -4.37
C GLU A 57 21.58 11.08 -3.48
N PHE A 58 20.26 11.18 -3.61
CA PHE A 58 19.45 12.06 -2.78
C PHE A 58 19.58 11.71 -1.30
N VAL A 59 19.31 10.45 -0.94
CA VAL A 59 19.40 9.98 0.46
C VAL A 59 20.80 10.20 1.03
N LYS A 60 21.84 9.90 0.24
CA LYS A 60 23.24 10.13 0.62
C LYS A 60 23.51 11.59 0.99
N ARG A 61 22.96 12.55 0.25
CA ARG A 61 23.18 13.99 0.49
C ARG A 61 22.45 14.50 1.72
N ILE A 62 21.25 13.97 1.99
CA ILE A 62 20.46 14.35 3.16
C ILE A 62 20.73 13.48 4.39
N ALA A 63 21.62 12.49 4.32
CA ALA A 63 21.81 11.51 5.40
C ALA A 63 22.09 12.14 6.78
N LYS A 64 22.69 13.32 6.82
CA LYS A 64 22.97 14.05 8.07
C LYS A 64 21.73 14.67 8.74
N SER A 65 20.65 14.89 7.99
CA SER A 65 19.39 15.40 8.50
C SER A 65 18.40 14.29 8.83
N LEU A 66 18.73 13.04 8.52
CA LEU A 66 17.88 11.89 8.82
C LEU A 66 18.05 11.50 10.30
N GLU A 67 16.96 11.13 10.94
CA GLU A 67 17.00 10.55 12.27
C GLU A 67 17.70 9.18 12.27
N PRO A 68 18.19 8.70 13.44
CA PRO A 68 18.89 7.43 13.52
C PRO A 68 18.09 6.24 12.96
N ASP A 69 16.80 6.14 13.25
CA ASP A 69 16.01 5.01 12.75
C ASP A 69 15.81 5.04 11.22
N HIS A 70 15.69 6.23 10.63
CA HIS A 70 15.67 6.38 9.17
C HIS A 70 16.97 5.90 8.55
N CYS A 71 18.10 6.38 9.07
CA CYS A 71 19.42 6.00 8.59
C CYS A 71 19.61 4.47 8.66
N ARG A 72 19.08 3.83 9.71
CA ARG A 72 19.22 2.39 9.92
C ARG A 72 18.46 1.59 8.86
N ILE A 73 17.21 1.95 8.59
CA ILE A 73 16.43 1.31 7.53
C ILE A 73 17.10 1.52 6.16
N HIS A 74 17.58 2.73 5.88
CA HIS A 74 18.28 3.01 4.61
C HIS A 74 19.58 2.22 4.49
N LEU A 75 20.33 2.05 5.58
CA LEU A 75 21.51 1.20 5.60
C LEU A 75 21.15 -0.25 5.20
N GLU A 76 20.15 -0.86 5.85
CA GLU A 76 19.71 -2.23 5.55
C GLU A 76 19.27 -2.39 4.08
N VAL A 77 18.50 -1.41 3.57
CA VAL A 77 18.02 -1.45 2.19
C VAL A 77 19.16 -1.21 1.18
N PHE A 78 20.15 -0.38 1.49
CA PHE A 78 21.34 -0.18 0.65
C PHE A 78 22.27 -1.38 0.67
N GLU A 79 22.50 -2.02 1.81
CA GLU A 79 23.29 -3.27 1.87
C GLU A 79 22.65 -4.37 1.00
N MET A 80 21.32 -4.46 1.02
CA MET A 80 20.61 -5.39 0.15
C MET A 80 20.82 -5.06 -1.34
N LEU A 81 20.75 -3.79 -1.73
CA LEU A 81 21.02 -3.36 -3.10
C LEU A 81 22.45 -3.68 -3.50
N GLN A 82 23.42 -3.35 -2.64
CA GLN A 82 24.84 -3.59 -2.86
C GLN A 82 25.10 -5.06 -3.18
N ILE A 83 24.55 -6.00 -2.40
CA ILE A 83 24.72 -7.44 -2.62
C ILE A 83 24.17 -7.84 -3.99
N ARG A 84 22.95 -7.38 -4.33
CA ARG A 84 22.31 -7.66 -5.63
C ARG A 84 23.14 -7.12 -6.80
N LEU A 85 23.59 -5.85 -6.71
CA LEU A 85 24.41 -5.21 -7.74
C LEU A 85 25.76 -5.90 -7.92
N ALA A 86 26.48 -6.18 -6.83
CA ALA A 86 27.79 -6.83 -6.89
C ALA A 86 27.71 -8.22 -7.53
N ARG A 87 26.65 -8.99 -7.21
CA ARG A 87 26.37 -10.28 -7.84
C ARG A 87 26.07 -10.13 -9.33
N ALA A 88 25.21 -9.17 -9.70
CA ALA A 88 24.86 -8.91 -11.09
C ALA A 88 26.09 -8.52 -11.92
N VAL A 89 26.94 -7.64 -11.40
CA VAL A 89 28.21 -7.21 -12.01
C VAL A 89 29.12 -8.40 -12.28
N THR A 90 29.37 -9.23 -11.25
CA THR A 90 30.25 -10.40 -11.37
C THR A 90 29.77 -11.36 -12.47
N LYS A 91 28.46 -11.56 -12.57
CA LYS A 91 27.87 -12.44 -13.57
C LYS A 91 27.97 -11.87 -14.98
N ILE A 92 27.60 -10.61 -15.21
CA ILE A 92 27.62 -10.03 -16.56
C ILE A 92 29.05 -9.88 -17.09
N GLU A 93 30.01 -9.52 -16.22
CA GLU A 93 31.41 -9.40 -16.61
C GLU A 93 32.05 -10.74 -16.97
N SER A 94 31.57 -11.86 -16.43
CA SER A 94 32.06 -13.20 -16.78
C SER A 94 31.80 -13.59 -18.24
N VAL A 95 30.89 -12.87 -18.91
CA VAL A 95 30.53 -13.04 -20.32
C VAL A 95 31.33 -12.10 -21.24
N LEU A 96 31.87 -11.01 -20.67
CA LEU A 96 32.69 -10.04 -21.39
C LEU A 96 34.14 -10.52 -21.45
N VAL A 97 34.65 -10.70 -22.67
CA VAL A 97 36.07 -11.00 -22.92
C VAL A 97 36.75 -9.71 -23.36
N LYS A 98 37.86 -9.33 -22.73
CA LYS A 98 38.66 -8.18 -23.16
C LYS A 98 39.27 -8.47 -24.54
N ALA A 99 39.13 -7.52 -25.46
CA ALA A 99 39.73 -7.53 -26.80
C ALA A 99 40.40 -6.17 -27.07
N ASP A 100 41.21 -6.08 -28.13
CA ASP A 100 42.01 -4.89 -28.44
C ASP A 100 41.15 -3.63 -28.70
N SER A 101 39.92 -3.80 -29.19
CA SER A 101 38.96 -2.73 -29.48
C SER A 101 37.87 -2.54 -28.41
N GLY A 102 37.99 -3.17 -27.23
CA GLY A 102 37.01 -3.06 -26.13
C GLY A 102 36.62 -4.41 -25.54
N PHE A 103 35.33 -4.65 -25.33
CA PHE A 103 34.81 -5.94 -24.86
C PHE A 103 34.11 -6.69 -25.99
N VAL A 104 34.39 -7.99 -26.11
CA VAL A 104 33.68 -8.91 -27.00
C VAL A 104 32.81 -9.83 -26.14
N VAL A 105 31.54 -9.94 -26.50
CA VAL A 105 30.61 -10.87 -25.86
C VAL A 105 30.93 -12.30 -26.29
N ASN A 106 31.19 -13.17 -25.33
CA ASN A 106 31.25 -14.60 -25.59
C ASN A 106 29.83 -15.10 -25.88
N LYS A 107 29.47 -15.22 -27.17
CA LYS A 107 28.12 -15.60 -27.62
C LYS A 107 27.62 -16.92 -27.02
N VAL A 108 28.51 -17.90 -26.87
CA VAL A 108 28.15 -19.19 -26.27
C VAL A 108 27.76 -19.01 -24.81
N LYS A 109 28.59 -18.33 -24.02
CA LYS A 109 28.23 -18.00 -22.64
C LYS A 109 26.95 -17.19 -22.61
N TYR A 110 26.84 -16.13 -23.42
CA TYR A 110 25.72 -15.20 -23.38
C TYR A 110 24.34 -15.83 -23.60
N LEU A 111 24.23 -16.80 -24.50
CA LEU A 111 22.98 -17.56 -24.71
C LEU A 111 22.45 -18.19 -23.41
N PHE A 112 23.34 -18.57 -22.50
CA PHE A 112 22.98 -19.12 -21.18
C PHE A 112 22.73 -18.05 -20.10
N TYR A 113 22.91 -16.75 -20.40
CA TYR A 113 22.76 -15.65 -19.43
C TYR A 113 21.54 -14.76 -19.70
N ARG A 114 20.72 -15.03 -20.73
CA ARG A 114 19.51 -14.22 -20.99
C ARG A 114 18.55 -14.20 -19.79
N ASP A 115 18.31 -15.36 -19.21
CA ASP A 115 17.45 -15.52 -18.02
C ASP A 115 18.04 -14.79 -16.80
N GLU A 116 19.37 -14.66 -16.75
CA GLU A 116 20.05 -13.94 -15.69
C GLU A 116 19.80 -12.43 -15.78
N ILE A 117 19.68 -11.86 -16.98
CA ILE A 117 19.34 -10.43 -17.14
C ILE A 117 17.92 -10.18 -16.66
N ASP A 118 16.98 -11.06 -17.04
CA ASP A 118 15.58 -10.97 -16.60
C ASP A 118 15.49 -11.12 -15.06
N ARG A 119 16.34 -11.95 -14.46
CA ARG A 119 16.50 -12.07 -13.02
C ARG A 119 17.02 -10.78 -12.38
N VAL A 120 18.04 -10.13 -12.95
CA VAL A 120 18.58 -8.86 -12.45
C VAL A 120 17.54 -7.74 -12.53
N ILE A 121 16.81 -7.64 -13.65
CA ILE A 121 15.70 -6.69 -13.80
C ILE A 121 14.69 -6.90 -12.68
N SER A 122 14.25 -8.15 -12.49
CA SER A 122 13.28 -8.51 -11.46
C SER A 122 13.78 -8.20 -10.04
N GLU A 123 15.05 -8.48 -9.74
CA GLU A 123 15.68 -8.18 -8.45
C GLU A 123 15.78 -6.67 -8.19
N LEU A 124 16.09 -5.86 -9.20
CA LEU A 124 16.15 -4.40 -9.07
C LEU A 124 14.75 -3.79 -8.91
N GLU A 125 13.77 -4.26 -9.68
CA GLU A 125 12.38 -3.83 -9.50
C GLU A 125 11.82 -4.22 -8.13
N GLN A 126 12.14 -5.41 -7.64
CA GLN A 126 11.74 -5.84 -6.30
C GLN A 126 12.39 -4.96 -5.24
N TRP A 127 13.68 -4.64 -5.39
CA TRP A 127 14.36 -3.71 -4.50
C TRP A 127 13.69 -2.33 -4.53
N GLN A 128 13.36 -1.82 -5.71
CA GLN A 128 12.67 -0.55 -5.86
C GLN A 128 11.34 -0.52 -5.10
N ARG A 129 10.54 -1.60 -5.18
CA ARG A 129 9.27 -1.73 -4.45
C ARG A 129 9.47 -1.75 -2.92
N MET A 130 10.57 -2.32 -2.43
CA MET A 130 10.91 -2.31 -1.00
C MET A 130 11.45 -0.96 -0.53
N PHE A 131 12.18 -0.26 -1.40
CA PHE A 131 12.75 1.05 -1.09
C PHE A 131 11.70 2.17 -1.13
N ASP A 132 10.72 2.08 -2.04
CA ASP A 132 9.74 3.15 -2.26
C ASP A 132 9.04 3.60 -0.96
N PRO A 133 8.50 2.74 -0.08
CA PRO A 133 7.93 3.19 1.20
C PRO A 133 8.90 4.03 2.05
N THR A 134 10.18 3.64 2.13
CA THR A 134 11.22 4.39 2.88
C THR A 134 11.48 5.75 2.25
N TRP A 135 11.49 5.79 0.93
CA TRP A 135 11.64 7.00 0.13
C TRP A 135 10.49 7.98 0.37
N TYR A 136 9.26 7.50 0.45
CA TYR A 136 8.09 8.36 0.68
C TYR A 136 8.02 8.90 2.11
N LEU A 137 8.53 8.17 3.11
CA LEU A 137 8.71 8.71 4.47
C LEU A 137 9.71 9.88 4.51
N ILE A 138 10.82 9.79 3.77
CA ILE A 138 11.75 10.93 3.64
C ILE A 138 11.01 12.17 3.10
N LEU A 139 10.15 12.01 2.11
CA LEU A 139 9.41 13.13 1.52
C LEU A 139 8.43 13.78 2.50
N ARG A 140 8.05 13.08 3.58
CA ARG A 140 7.19 13.59 4.65
C ARG A 140 7.94 14.44 5.69
N MET A 141 9.23 14.20 5.92
CA MET A 141 10.01 14.95 6.92
C MET A 141 9.94 16.46 6.65
N GLY A 142 9.60 17.26 7.67
CA GLY A 142 9.56 18.73 7.60
C GLY A 142 10.94 19.41 7.47
N ASP A 143 11.97 18.70 7.02
CA ASP A 143 13.35 19.15 7.00
C ASP A 143 13.69 19.96 5.73
N LYS A 144 14.31 21.14 5.93
CA LYS A 144 14.69 22.07 4.86
C LYS A 144 15.76 21.53 3.91
N ALA A 145 16.60 20.60 4.35
CA ALA A 145 17.60 19.94 3.51
C ALA A 145 16.94 19.12 2.40
N VAL A 146 15.81 18.47 2.70
CA VAL A 146 15.01 17.73 1.71
C VAL A 146 14.47 18.69 0.64
N ASP A 147 13.94 19.84 1.05
CA ASP A 147 13.45 20.88 0.12
C ASP A 147 14.58 21.46 -0.75
N SER A 148 15.72 21.77 -0.14
CA SER A 148 16.90 22.30 -0.82
C SER A 148 17.39 21.32 -1.88
N GLU A 149 17.51 20.03 -1.55
CA GLU A 149 18.01 19.03 -2.48
C GLU A 149 17.02 18.74 -3.62
N LEU A 150 15.71 18.69 -3.33
CA LEU A 150 14.67 18.49 -4.35
C LEU A 150 14.62 19.66 -5.34
N SER A 151 14.77 20.90 -4.84
CA SER A 151 14.80 22.09 -5.70
C SER A 151 16.06 22.18 -6.56
N THR A 152 17.23 21.83 -6.01
CA THR A 152 18.50 21.84 -6.74
C THR A 152 18.49 20.81 -7.87
N SER A 153 17.95 19.62 -7.60
CA SER A 153 17.87 18.53 -8.57
C SER A 153 16.85 18.78 -9.71
N ALA A 154 15.83 19.62 -9.49
CA ALA A 154 14.87 19.97 -10.53
C ALA A 154 15.41 20.99 -11.55
N GLY A 155 16.45 21.76 -11.20
CA GLY A 155 17.02 22.83 -12.03
C GLY A 155 17.96 22.36 -13.15
N GLY A 156 18.22 21.06 -13.29
CA GLY A 156 19.04 20.51 -14.36
C GLY A 156 18.37 20.65 -15.72
N SER A 157 18.71 21.69 -16.47
CA SER A 157 18.24 21.93 -17.84
C SER A 157 18.51 20.70 -18.73
N PRO A 158 17.52 20.22 -19.53
CA PRO A 158 17.73 19.14 -20.47
C PRO A 158 18.63 19.65 -21.59
N THR A 159 19.92 19.35 -21.50
CA THR A 159 20.85 19.56 -22.59
C THR A 159 20.34 18.85 -23.83
N LEU A 160 20.24 19.64 -24.91
CA LEU A 160 19.81 19.29 -26.26
C LEU A 160 20.41 17.96 -26.76
N ALA A 161 19.74 16.85 -26.46
CA ALA A 161 19.99 15.57 -27.09
C ALA A 161 19.09 15.46 -28.32
N SER A 162 19.67 15.79 -29.47
CA SER A 162 19.13 15.54 -30.79
C SER A 162 18.79 14.06 -31.00
N SER A 163 17.69 13.82 -31.73
CA SER A 163 17.38 12.62 -32.50
C SER A 163 16.69 11.44 -31.78
N GLU A 164 15.39 11.34 -32.05
CA GLU A 164 14.59 10.12 -32.27
C GLU A 164 15.06 8.82 -31.58
N THR A 165 14.98 8.79 -30.26
CA THR A 165 14.66 7.54 -29.55
C THR A 165 13.72 7.88 -28.40
N LEU A 166 12.60 7.16 -28.30
CA LEU A 166 11.65 7.23 -27.17
C LEU A 166 12.27 6.64 -25.88
N ALA A 167 13.52 6.98 -25.59
CA ALA A 167 14.26 6.54 -24.43
C ALA A 167 14.02 7.53 -23.29
N ALA A 168 13.25 7.07 -22.32
CA ALA A 168 13.12 7.55 -20.94
C ALA A 168 13.78 8.92 -20.68
N VAL A 169 12.98 9.99 -20.73
CA VAL A 169 13.29 11.23 -20.01
C VAL A 169 13.79 10.80 -18.62
N PRO A 170 14.97 11.25 -18.15
CA PRO A 170 15.43 10.91 -16.81
C PRO A 170 14.30 11.32 -15.87
N LEU A 171 13.64 10.35 -15.25
CA LEU A 171 12.63 10.57 -14.23
C LEU A 171 13.40 11.13 -13.03
N GLY A 172 13.77 12.41 -13.11
CA GLY A 172 14.44 13.13 -12.04
C GLY A 172 13.52 13.20 -10.83
N LEU A 173 13.93 13.96 -9.83
CA LEU A 173 13.17 14.09 -8.59
C LEU A 173 11.90 14.95 -8.72
N ALA A 174 11.48 15.32 -9.93
CA ALA A 174 10.30 16.16 -10.17
C ALA A 174 8.98 15.54 -9.66
N PRO A 175 8.68 14.24 -9.88
CA PRO A 175 7.49 13.61 -9.28
C PRO A 175 7.54 13.63 -7.76
N ALA A 176 8.72 13.40 -7.17
CA ALA A 176 8.92 13.46 -5.73
C ALA A 176 8.76 14.87 -5.17
N GLN A 177 9.24 15.89 -5.89
CA GLN A 177 9.06 17.29 -5.53
C GLN A 177 7.59 17.69 -5.60
N LYS A 178 6.86 17.28 -6.65
CA LYS A 178 5.42 17.48 -6.76
C LYS A 178 4.69 16.81 -5.62
N PHE A 179 5.00 15.54 -5.35
CA PHE A 179 4.39 14.78 -4.27
C PHE A 179 4.66 15.42 -2.90
N ARG A 180 5.90 15.84 -2.62
CA ARG A 180 6.26 16.56 -1.38
C ARG A 180 5.47 17.86 -1.23
N LYS A 181 5.28 18.63 -2.29
CA LYS A 181 4.42 19.83 -2.25
C LYS A 181 2.98 19.47 -1.87
N THR A 182 2.41 18.42 -2.45
CA THR A 182 1.06 17.94 -2.12
C THR A 182 0.97 17.37 -0.69
N LEU A 183 2.03 16.74 -0.19
CA LEU A 183 2.10 16.23 1.18
C LEU A 183 2.10 17.36 2.22
N LEU A 184 3.00 18.34 2.04
CA LEU A 184 3.24 19.42 3.02
C LEU A 184 2.31 20.62 2.87
N ARG A 185 1.72 20.84 1.69
CA ARG A 185 0.82 21.96 1.42
C ARG A 185 -0.53 21.44 0.96
N ASP A 186 -1.55 21.59 1.80
CA ASP A 186 -2.96 21.34 1.43
C ASP A 186 -3.43 22.17 0.22
N SER A 187 -2.77 23.31 0.00
CA SER A 187 -3.17 24.36 -0.94
C SER A 187 -2.45 24.34 -2.28
N ASP A 188 -2.05 23.16 -2.81
CA ASP A 188 -1.69 23.09 -4.22
C ASP A 188 -2.95 23.37 -5.05
N ALA A 189 -3.09 24.61 -5.50
CA ALA A 189 -4.25 25.12 -6.22
C ALA A 189 -4.39 24.46 -7.61
N ASP A 190 -3.32 23.84 -8.09
CA ASP A 190 -3.22 23.26 -9.43
C ASP A 190 -3.89 21.86 -9.52
N VAL A 191 -4.15 21.19 -8.40
CA VAL A 191 -4.79 19.86 -8.41
C VAL A 191 -6.31 20.00 -8.31
N HIS A 192 -6.96 20.03 -9.48
CA HIS A 192 -8.42 20.02 -9.58
C HIS A 192 -9.00 18.63 -9.29
N ILE A 193 -9.51 18.45 -8.07
CA ILE A 193 -10.19 17.20 -7.65
C ILE A 193 -11.72 17.30 -7.68
N SER A 194 -12.31 18.49 -7.84
CA SER A 194 -13.77 18.62 -7.80
C SER A 194 -14.39 18.13 -9.11
N LEU A 195 -15.21 17.10 -9.02
CA LEU A 195 -15.94 16.52 -10.14
C LEU A 195 -17.42 16.92 -10.10
N ARG A 196 -18.07 16.96 -11.26
CA ARG A 196 -19.52 17.24 -11.36
C ARG A 196 -20.34 15.99 -11.09
N GLU A 197 -21.50 16.15 -10.47
CA GLU A 197 -22.44 15.05 -10.18
C GLU A 197 -22.95 14.36 -11.45
N ASP A 198 -23.18 15.11 -12.53
CA ASP A 198 -23.62 14.63 -13.84
C ASP A 198 -22.52 13.91 -14.64
N GLY A 199 -21.30 13.80 -14.11
CA GLY A 199 -20.21 13.08 -14.76
C GLY A 199 -20.36 11.56 -14.71
N LEU A 200 -21.13 11.04 -13.75
CA LEU A 200 -21.40 9.61 -13.54
C LEU A 200 -22.89 9.32 -13.68
N ASP A 201 -23.23 8.13 -14.16
CA ASP A 201 -24.63 7.69 -14.21
C ASP A 201 -24.98 6.91 -12.93
N TRP A 202 -25.48 7.64 -11.94
CA TRP A 202 -25.89 7.10 -10.64
C TRP A 202 -27.06 6.11 -10.72
N ARG A 203 -27.81 6.08 -11.83
CA ARG A 203 -28.91 5.14 -12.03
C ARG A 203 -28.41 3.75 -12.42
N GLU A 204 -27.22 3.69 -13.01
CA GLU A 204 -26.53 2.46 -13.37
C GLU A 204 -25.46 2.07 -12.31
N ALA A 205 -25.54 2.61 -11.09
CA ALA A 205 -24.66 2.22 -10.01
C ALA A 205 -24.89 0.74 -9.64
N VAL A 206 -23.80 -0.04 -9.62
CA VAL A 206 -23.79 -1.45 -9.27
C VAL A 206 -23.10 -1.64 -7.93
N GLU A 207 -23.77 -2.32 -7.00
CA GLU A 207 -23.16 -2.72 -5.72
C GLU A 207 -22.22 -3.91 -5.93
N ILE A 208 -21.06 -3.88 -5.29
CA ILE A 208 -20.12 -5.00 -5.26
C ILE A 208 -20.48 -5.85 -4.06
N ALA A 209 -20.66 -7.15 -4.27
CA ALA A 209 -21.03 -8.06 -3.20
C ALA A 209 -20.03 -7.99 -2.02
N TYR A 210 -20.55 -7.88 -0.80
CA TYR A 210 -19.82 -7.73 0.45
C TYR A 210 -18.84 -6.54 0.43
N SER A 211 -19.21 -5.41 -0.17
CA SER A 211 -18.37 -4.21 -0.18
C SER A 211 -19.17 -2.95 0.12
N THR A 212 -18.51 -1.95 0.69
CA THR A 212 -19.05 -0.60 0.84
C THR A 212 -18.88 0.25 -0.42
N SER A 213 -18.01 -0.17 -1.34
CA SER A 213 -17.75 0.51 -2.61
C SER A 213 -18.73 0.11 -3.69
N ARG A 214 -19.03 1.03 -4.61
CA ARG A 214 -19.89 0.80 -5.77
C ARG A 214 -19.13 0.97 -7.08
N VAL A 215 -19.58 0.30 -8.14
CA VAL A 215 -19.11 0.54 -9.51
C VAL A 215 -20.12 1.43 -10.22
N ILE A 216 -19.67 2.58 -10.73
CA ILE A 216 -20.55 3.52 -11.43
C ILE A 216 -19.96 3.84 -12.81
N PRO A 217 -20.74 3.70 -13.90
CA PRO A 217 -20.28 4.10 -15.22
C PRO A 217 -20.27 5.61 -15.39
N ARG A 218 -19.41 6.07 -16.31
CA ARG A 218 -19.45 7.45 -16.78
C ARG A 218 -20.76 7.73 -17.51
N ALA A 219 -21.36 8.90 -17.29
CA ALA A 219 -22.59 9.30 -17.97
C ALA A 219 -22.43 9.46 -19.50
N ASP A 220 -21.23 9.81 -19.98
CA ASP A 220 -20.95 9.92 -21.41
C ASP A 220 -20.71 8.53 -22.05
N LEU A 221 -21.69 8.09 -22.85
CA LEU A 221 -21.69 6.81 -23.57
C LEU A 221 -20.53 6.65 -24.56
N LYS A 222 -19.86 7.73 -25.00
CA LYS A 222 -18.73 7.62 -25.95
C LYS A 222 -17.53 6.87 -25.37
N LYS A 223 -17.41 6.80 -24.04
CA LYS A 223 -16.37 6.04 -23.33
C LYS A 223 -17.00 5.35 -22.12
N ARG A 224 -17.37 4.07 -22.28
CA ARG A 224 -18.00 3.21 -21.26
C ARG A 224 -17.06 2.83 -20.11
N ARG A 225 -16.31 3.79 -19.58
CA ARG A 225 -15.43 3.61 -18.43
C ARG A 225 -16.26 3.59 -17.16
N THR A 226 -15.92 2.66 -16.28
CA THR A 226 -16.48 2.54 -14.94
C THR A 226 -15.46 3.01 -13.90
N TYR A 227 -15.97 3.42 -12.75
CA TYR A 227 -15.20 3.93 -11.62
C TYR A 227 -15.64 3.21 -10.35
N ALA A 228 -14.70 2.94 -9.44
CA ALA A 228 -15.05 2.58 -8.08
C ALA A 228 -15.40 3.86 -7.33
N VAL A 229 -16.44 3.83 -6.50
CA VAL A 229 -16.90 4.98 -5.74
C VAL A 229 -17.11 4.60 -4.29
N ASP A 230 -16.41 5.31 -3.41
CA ASP A 230 -16.65 5.30 -1.96
C ASP A 230 -17.52 6.50 -1.60
N THR A 231 -18.53 6.28 -0.75
CA THR A 231 -19.48 7.31 -0.35
C THR A 231 -19.37 7.58 1.15
N ILE A 232 -19.07 8.83 1.50
CA ILE A 232 -19.18 9.35 2.86
C ILE A 232 -20.55 10.02 2.98
N THR A 233 -21.44 9.44 3.77
CA THR A 233 -22.76 10.00 4.05
C THR A 233 -22.65 11.15 5.05
N CYS A 234 -23.19 12.32 4.72
CA CYS A 234 -23.20 13.48 5.61
C CYS A 234 -24.41 13.38 6.54
N THR A 235 -24.18 12.92 7.77
CA THR A 235 -25.20 12.88 8.83
C THR A 235 -25.17 14.16 9.67
N PRO A 236 -26.26 14.53 10.38
CA PRO A 236 -26.33 15.79 11.15
C PRO A 236 -25.30 15.91 12.28
N ASP A 237 -24.79 14.80 12.79
CA ASP A 237 -23.75 14.71 13.82
C ASP A 237 -22.32 14.86 13.28
N LEU A 238 -22.16 14.87 11.95
CA LEU A 238 -20.87 14.99 11.29
C LEU A 238 -20.47 16.46 11.10
N ASP A 239 -19.21 16.79 11.39
CA ASP A 239 -18.63 18.08 10.98
C ASP A 239 -18.39 18.09 9.45
N ILE A 240 -19.43 18.49 8.71
CA ILE A 240 -19.45 18.46 7.24
C ILE A 240 -18.30 19.27 6.64
N ALA A 241 -17.99 20.44 7.22
CA ALA A 241 -16.95 21.32 6.68
C ALA A 241 -15.58 20.67 6.77
N ARG A 242 -15.29 20.05 7.92
CA ARG A 242 -14.02 19.35 8.14
C ARG A 242 -13.93 18.04 7.37
N THR A 243 -14.97 17.21 7.38
CA THR A 243 -14.98 15.97 6.57
C THR A 243 -14.77 16.28 5.10
N ARG A 244 -15.36 17.37 4.60
CA ARG A 244 -15.11 17.83 3.24
C ARG A 244 -13.64 18.21 3.02
N ALA A 245 -13.04 19.00 3.90
CA ALA A 245 -11.63 19.38 3.78
C ALA A 245 -10.72 18.15 3.78
N ASP A 246 -10.93 17.21 4.72
CA ASP A 246 -10.18 15.96 4.82
C ASP A 246 -10.33 15.12 3.53
N ALA A 247 -11.54 15.01 2.98
CA ALA A 247 -11.80 14.30 1.73
C ALA A 247 -11.17 14.96 0.50
N GLU A 248 -11.16 16.29 0.44
CA GLU A 248 -10.48 17.03 -0.62
C GLU A 248 -8.96 16.82 -0.55
N THR A 249 -8.36 16.88 0.64
CA THR A 249 -6.93 16.61 0.86
C THR A 249 -6.58 15.16 0.51
N LEU A 250 -7.36 14.18 0.98
CA LEU A 250 -7.13 12.77 0.67
C LEU A 250 -7.21 12.53 -0.85
N ALA A 251 -8.24 13.06 -1.52
CA ALA A 251 -8.39 12.93 -2.97
C ALA A 251 -7.18 13.49 -3.73
N LYS A 252 -6.64 14.65 -3.30
CA LYS A 252 -5.42 15.22 -3.90
C LYS A 252 -4.23 14.29 -3.73
N LYS A 253 -3.98 13.77 -2.52
CA LYS A 253 -2.86 12.85 -2.25
C LYS A 253 -2.99 11.54 -3.03
N LEU A 254 -4.18 10.93 -3.03
CA LEU A 254 -4.47 9.70 -3.79
C LEU A 254 -4.50 9.91 -5.30
N SER A 255 -4.62 11.14 -5.82
CA SER A 255 -4.50 11.41 -7.26
C SER A 255 -3.07 11.24 -7.80
N GLN A 256 -2.06 11.31 -6.91
CA GLN A 256 -0.65 11.18 -7.26
C GLN A 256 -0.08 9.79 -6.97
N VAL A 257 -0.88 8.87 -6.42
CA VAL A 257 -0.43 7.51 -6.09
C VAL A 257 -0.11 6.72 -7.35
N ASP A 258 0.97 5.93 -7.32
CA ASP A 258 1.21 4.85 -8.29
C ASP A 258 0.47 3.60 -7.81
N PRO A 259 -0.61 3.16 -8.50
CA PRO A 259 -1.40 2.02 -8.06
C PRO A 259 -0.61 0.71 -7.98
N SER A 260 0.41 0.56 -8.82
CA SER A 260 1.20 -0.66 -8.88
C SER A 260 2.21 -0.78 -7.73
N ALA A 261 2.61 0.35 -7.14
CA ALA A 261 3.53 0.40 -6.03
C ALA A 261 2.81 0.24 -4.68
N PHE A 262 1.62 0.83 -4.54
CA PHE A 262 0.96 0.96 -3.24
C PHE A 262 -0.31 0.15 -3.03
N GLY A 263 -0.82 -0.60 -4.01
CA GLY A 263 -2.10 -1.31 -3.79
C GLY A 263 -3.25 -0.36 -3.47
N LEU A 264 -3.22 0.85 -4.03
CA LEU A 264 -4.26 1.88 -3.92
C LEU A 264 -4.69 2.31 -5.32
N LEU A 265 -5.98 2.52 -5.55
CA LEU A 265 -6.43 3.06 -6.83
C LEU A 265 -6.17 4.57 -6.88
N SER A 266 -5.78 5.09 -8.05
CA SER A 266 -5.63 6.53 -8.23
C SER A 266 -7.00 7.22 -8.12
N CYS A 267 -7.09 8.21 -7.24
CA CYS A 267 -8.30 9.02 -7.09
C CYS A 267 -8.41 10.02 -8.24
N ASN A 268 -9.50 9.92 -9.00
CA ASN A 268 -9.85 10.86 -10.06
C ASN A 268 -10.45 12.16 -9.49
N GLY A 269 -11.01 12.12 -8.28
CA GLY A 269 -11.55 13.28 -7.60
C GLY A 269 -12.73 13.00 -6.69
N LEU A 270 -13.43 14.06 -6.33
CA LEU A 270 -14.50 14.10 -5.34
C LEU A 270 -15.78 14.68 -5.96
N ILE A 271 -16.88 13.94 -5.88
CA ILE A 271 -18.23 14.41 -6.23
C ILE A 271 -18.99 14.75 -4.96
N LYS A 272 -19.53 15.97 -4.92
CA LYS A 272 -20.43 16.44 -3.86
C LYS A 272 -21.86 16.27 -4.34
N ARG A 273 -22.65 15.46 -3.64
CA ARG A 273 -24.07 15.32 -3.91
C ARG A 273 -24.87 16.05 -2.86
N LYS A 274 -25.92 16.71 -3.32
CA LYS A 274 -26.85 17.42 -2.45
C LYS A 274 -28.16 16.68 -2.41
N ASP A 275 -28.80 16.72 -1.26
CA ASP A 275 -30.17 16.30 -1.13
C ASP A 275 -31.06 17.19 -2.02
N PRO A 276 -31.94 16.61 -2.87
CA PRO A 276 -32.72 17.37 -3.84
C PRO A 276 -33.70 18.34 -3.18
N ASP A 277 -34.21 18.00 -2.00
CA ASP A 277 -35.26 18.75 -1.31
C ASP A 277 -34.66 19.88 -0.46
N THR A 278 -33.69 19.56 0.39
CA THR A 278 -33.07 20.52 1.31
C THR A 278 -31.92 21.32 0.67
N ARG A 279 -31.39 20.86 -0.47
CA ARG A 279 -30.17 21.39 -1.13
C ARG A 279 -28.91 21.35 -0.25
N GLN A 280 -28.98 20.68 0.90
CA GLN A 280 -27.84 20.46 1.79
C GLN A 280 -26.95 19.36 1.23
N LEU A 281 -25.66 19.40 1.58
CA LEU A 281 -24.72 18.36 1.18
C LEU A 281 -25.14 17.03 1.84
N SER A 282 -25.50 16.04 1.03
CA SER A 282 -25.94 14.73 1.51
C SER A 282 -24.81 13.71 1.53
N SER A 283 -23.87 13.80 0.58
CA SER A 283 -22.71 12.91 0.55
C SER A 283 -21.52 13.49 -0.20
N LEU A 284 -20.35 12.98 0.17
CA LEU A 284 -19.07 13.17 -0.50
C LEU A 284 -18.65 11.83 -1.10
N ASN A 285 -18.29 11.82 -2.38
CA ASN A 285 -18.06 10.58 -3.12
C ASN A 285 -16.68 10.60 -3.76
N LEU A 286 -15.78 9.74 -3.28
CA LEU A 286 -14.43 9.58 -3.83
C LEU A 286 -14.49 8.67 -5.04
N VAL A 287 -13.98 9.14 -6.18
CA VAL A 287 -14.07 8.45 -7.47
C VAL A 287 -12.69 7.92 -7.85
N PHE A 288 -12.56 6.62 -8.05
CA PHE A 288 -11.29 5.96 -8.32
C PHE A 288 -11.24 5.33 -9.71
N HIS A 289 -10.08 5.43 -10.35
CA HIS A 289 -9.85 4.77 -11.63
C HIS A 289 -9.75 3.26 -11.47
N MET A 290 -10.57 2.51 -12.21
CA MET A 290 -10.38 1.07 -12.36
C MET A 290 -9.13 0.79 -13.22
N PRO A 291 -8.34 -0.25 -12.90
CA PRO A 291 -7.20 -0.65 -13.73
C PRO A 291 -7.65 -0.96 -15.18
N ASN A 292 -6.97 -0.36 -16.17
CA ASN A 292 -7.37 -0.32 -17.61
C ASN A 292 -7.41 -1.68 -18.36
N LYS A 293 -7.41 -2.83 -17.70
CA LYS A 293 -7.09 -4.12 -18.36
C LYS A 293 -8.16 -5.19 -18.30
N THR A 294 -9.30 -4.94 -17.68
CA THR A 294 -10.34 -5.97 -17.53
C THR A 294 -11.73 -5.35 -17.66
N ASP A 295 -12.51 -5.84 -18.61
CA ASP A 295 -13.98 -5.65 -18.61
C ASP A 295 -14.66 -6.44 -17.47
N THR A 296 -13.86 -7.18 -16.69
CA THR A 296 -14.30 -7.95 -15.54
C THR A 296 -14.59 -7.02 -14.36
N GLN A 297 -15.76 -7.19 -13.74
CA GLN A 297 -16.11 -6.48 -12.51
C GLN A 297 -15.17 -6.90 -11.36
N PRO A 298 -14.79 -5.96 -10.47
CA PRO A 298 -14.04 -6.30 -9.27
C PRO A 298 -14.89 -7.11 -8.29
N THR A 299 -14.19 -7.82 -7.42
CA THR A 299 -14.80 -8.64 -6.37
C THR A 299 -14.19 -8.24 -5.03
N SER A 300 -14.98 -8.16 -3.95
CA SER A 300 -14.41 -7.95 -2.61
C SER A 300 -13.57 -9.14 -2.16
N LEU A 301 -12.60 -8.92 -1.30
CA LEU A 301 -11.83 -10.00 -0.69
C LEU A 301 -12.73 -10.90 0.16
N ARG A 302 -13.73 -10.34 0.87
CA ARG A 302 -14.73 -11.13 1.60
C ARG A 302 -15.42 -12.15 0.69
N HIS A 303 -15.87 -11.72 -0.49
CA HIS A 303 -16.51 -12.62 -1.44
C HIS A 303 -15.59 -13.78 -1.84
N LEU A 304 -14.32 -13.51 -2.11
CA LEU A 304 -13.35 -14.54 -2.49
C LEU A 304 -13.09 -15.54 -1.35
N LEU A 305 -12.96 -15.06 -0.10
CA LEU A 305 -12.78 -15.89 1.08
C LEU A 305 -13.97 -16.81 1.37
N LEU A 306 -15.17 -16.42 0.95
CA LEU A 306 -16.40 -17.19 1.11
C LEU A 306 -16.63 -18.21 -0.01
N HIS A 307 -16.32 -17.86 -1.27
CA HIS A 307 -16.81 -18.61 -2.44
C HIS A 307 -15.71 -19.20 -3.34
N SER A 308 -14.46 -18.75 -3.23
CA SER A 308 -13.42 -19.14 -4.18
C SER A 308 -12.65 -20.39 -3.74
N SER A 309 -12.13 -21.11 -4.74
CA SER A 309 -11.21 -22.24 -4.56
C SER A 309 -9.88 -21.81 -3.93
N ASN A 310 -9.09 -22.80 -3.52
CA ASN A 310 -7.73 -22.58 -3.03
C ASN A 310 -6.87 -21.84 -4.08
N PHE A 311 -6.15 -20.81 -3.66
CA PHE A 311 -5.14 -20.14 -4.48
C PHE A 311 -3.72 -20.52 -4.02
N SER A 312 -2.72 -20.27 -4.86
CA SER A 312 -1.34 -20.52 -4.47
C SER A 312 -0.89 -19.53 -3.38
N LEU A 313 0.00 -19.99 -2.50
CA LEU A 313 0.56 -19.17 -1.42
C LEU A 313 1.26 -17.92 -1.95
N THR A 314 1.88 -17.99 -3.13
CA THR A 314 2.47 -16.84 -3.82
C THR A 314 1.43 -15.74 -4.09
N ARG A 315 0.22 -16.10 -4.52
CA ARG A 315 -0.85 -15.13 -4.78
C ARG A 315 -1.34 -14.50 -3.48
N ILE A 316 -1.58 -15.31 -2.45
CA ILE A 316 -1.98 -14.85 -1.12
C ILE A 316 -0.95 -13.86 -0.55
N LEU A 317 0.34 -14.19 -0.62
CA LEU A 317 1.42 -13.33 -0.16
C LEU A 317 1.51 -12.02 -0.95
N ASN A 318 1.21 -12.03 -2.25
CA ASN A 318 1.19 -10.82 -3.04
C ASN A 318 0.06 -9.87 -2.61
N ILE A 319 -1.13 -10.40 -2.29
CA ILE A 319 -2.22 -9.59 -1.72
C ILE A 319 -1.83 -9.00 -0.36
N ALA A 320 -1.21 -9.81 0.50
CA ALA A 320 -0.71 -9.34 1.80
C ALA A 320 0.27 -8.15 1.66
N ARG A 321 1.19 -8.23 0.70
CA ARG A 321 2.13 -7.14 0.40
C ARG A 321 1.42 -5.91 -0.13
N GLN A 322 0.50 -6.07 -1.07
CA GLN A 322 -0.27 -4.95 -1.63
C GLN A 322 -1.06 -4.22 -0.54
N LEU A 323 -1.69 -4.96 0.37
CA LEU A 323 -2.44 -4.40 1.48
C LEU A 323 -1.52 -3.65 2.47
N ALA A 324 -0.39 -4.24 2.85
CA ALA A 324 0.57 -3.57 3.72
C ALA A 324 1.13 -2.29 3.07
N SER A 325 1.42 -2.31 1.76
CA SER A 325 1.87 -1.13 1.02
C SER A 325 0.81 -0.04 0.99
N ALA A 326 -0.46 -0.41 0.88
CA ALA A 326 -1.59 0.53 0.89
C ALA A 326 -1.68 1.24 2.23
N VAL A 327 -1.64 0.48 3.33
CA VAL A 327 -1.65 1.03 4.68
C VAL A 327 -0.48 1.98 4.91
N SER A 328 0.73 1.57 4.54
CA SER A 328 1.93 2.43 4.65
C SER A 328 1.78 3.76 3.91
N PHE A 329 1.21 3.75 2.70
CA PHE A 329 1.02 4.99 1.94
C PHE A 329 -0.05 5.88 2.55
N VAL A 330 -1.16 5.32 3.02
CA VAL A 330 -2.21 6.06 3.74
C VAL A 330 -1.63 6.75 4.97
N HIS A 331 -0.81 6.03 5.76
CA HIS A 331 -0.11 6.58 6.92
C HIS A 331 0.89 7.67 6.54
N THR A 332 1.63 7.49 5.44
CA THR A 332 2.54 8.52 4.90
C THR A 332 1.79 9.79 4.48
N CYS A 333 0.50 9.68 4.17
CA CYS A 333 -0.35 10.81 3.83
C CYS A 333 -0.97 11.51 5.06
N ASP A 334 -0.55 11.20 6.29
CA ASP A 334 -1.13 11.71 7.54
C ASP A 334 -2.59 11.29 7.77
N PHE A 335 -2.98 10.17 7.16
CA PHE A 335 -4.30 9.60 7.32
C PHE A 335 -4.26 8.28 8.06
N VAL A 336 -5.36 8.02 8.74
CA VAL A 336 -5.69 6.72 9.31
C VAL A 336 -6.94 6.22 8.60
N HIS A 337 -6.91 4.97 8.17
CA HIS A 337 -7.94 4.36 7.34
C HIS A 337 -9.21 4.01 8.14
N LYS A 338 -9.04 3.35 9.29
CA LYS A 338 -10.09 2.93 10.25
C LYS A 338 -11.09 1.87 9.82
N ASN A 339 -11.15 1.56 8.53
CA ASN A 339 -12.09 0.57 7.97
C ASN A 339 -11.36 -0.50 7.15
N ILE A 340 -10.19 -0.97 7.60
CA ILE A 340 -9.45 -2.04 6.91
C ILE A 340 -10.14 -3.38 7.21
N LEU A 341 -10.84 -3.91 6.22
CA LEU A 341 -11.66 -5.12 6.30
C LEU A 341 -11.61 -5.87 4.96
N PRO A 342 -11.92 -7.17 4.91
CA PRO A 342 -12.08 -7.88 3.64
C PRO A 342 -13.14 -7.26 2.70
N GLU A 343 -14.12 -6.55 3.23
CA GLU A 343 -15.17 -5.84 2.49
C GLU A 343 -14.65 -4.57 1.78
N THR A 344 -13.59 -3.97 2.32
CA THR A 344 -12.99 -2.74 1.80
C THR A 344 -11.77 -2.99 0.92
N ILE A 345 -11.50 -4.26 0.59
CA ILE A 345 -10.41 -4.66 -0.30
C ILE A 345 -11.04 -5.19 -1.59
N LEU A 346 -10.82 -4.48 -2.69
CA LEU A 346 -11.28 -4.92 -4.01
C LEU A 346 -10.15 -5.66 -4.74
N VAL A 347 -10.48 -6.85 -5.24
CA VAL A 347 -9.61 -7.69 -6.03
C VAL A 347 -10.04 -7.64 -7.48
N PHE A 348 -9.06 -7.41 -8.35
CA PHE A 348 -9.22 -7.40 -9.80
C PHE A 348 -8.55 -8.66 -10.36
N PRO A 349 -9.32 -9.57 -10.95
CA PRO A 349 -8.78 -10.73 -11.64
C PRO A 349 -7.73 -10.34 -12.68
N ASP A 350 -6.70 -11.16 -12.84
CA ASP A 350 -5.81 -11.08 -13.99
C ASP A 350 -6.16 -12.18 -15.02
N LYS A 351 -5.46 -12.22 -16.15
CA LYS A 351 -5.71 -13.21 -17.22
C LYS A 351 -5.56 -14.67 -16.79
N THR A 352 -4.92 -14.91 -15.64
CA THR A 352 -4.52 -16.24 -15.18
C THR A 352 -5.21 -16.66 -13.88
N CYS A 353 -5.74 -15.72 -13.10
CA CYS A 353 -6.20 -15.97 -11.75
C CYS A 353 -7.27 -14.95 -11.32
N ALA A 354 -8.33 -15.44 -10.66
CA ALA A 354 -9.32 -14.59 -10.02
C ALA A 354 -8.71 -13.75 -8.88
N LEU A 355 -7.73 -14.30 -8.16
CA LEU A 355 -6.91 -13.58 -7.17
C LEU A 355 -5.75 -12.86 -7.88
N GLY A 356 -6.09 -11.79 -8.60
CA GLY A 356 -5.14 -10.92 -9.30
C GLY A 356 -4.52 -9.88 -8.36
N SER A 357 -4.80 -8.59 -8.60
CA SER A 357 -4.31 -7.50 -7.75
C SER A 357 -5.39 -7.01 -6.79
N ALA A 358 -5.02 -6.79 -5.53
CA ALA A 358 -5.87 -6.16 -4.53
C ALA A 358 -5.59 -4.67 -4.40
N TYR A 359 -6.64 -3.93 -4.07
CA TYR A 359 -6.58 -2.51 -3.76
C TYR A 359 -7.42 -2.20 -2.52
N LEU A 360 -6.88 -1.39 -1.61
CA LEU A 360 -7.60 -0.90 -0.44
C LEU A 360 -8.48 0.29 -0.83
N LEU A 361 -9.77 0.20 -0.49
CA LEU A 361 -10.81 1.22 -0.57
C LEU A 361 -11.51 1.30 0.80
N GLY A 362 -12.75 1.79 0.87
CA GLY A 362 -13.45 1.97 2.15
C GLY A 362 -13.00 3.25 2.85
N PHE A 363 -12.72 4.29 2.06
CA PHE A 363 -12.47 5.64 2.56
C PHE A 363 -13.78 6.35 2.91
N ASP A 364 -14.77 5.64 3.44
CA ASP A 364 -15.98 6.18 4.05
C ASP A 364 -15.76 6.54 5.54
N SER A 365 -14.72 5.98 6.16
CA SER A 365 -14.43 6.14 7.60
C SER A 365 -13.01 6.65 7.93
N PHE A 366 -12.29 7.31 7.03
CA PHE A 366 -10.92 7.78 7.28
C PHE A 366 -10.87 9.07 8.15
N ARG A 367 -9.68 9.45 8.62
CA ARG A 367 -9.42 10.76 9.24
C ARG A 367 -7.99 11.25 9.07
N SER A 368 -7.81 12.57 9.12
CA SER A 368 -6.49 13.18 9.39
C SER A 368 -6.04 12.88 10.83
N VAL A 369 -4.75 12.60 11.03
CA VAL A 369 -4.13 12.33 12.35
C VAL A 369 -4.17 13.55 13.29
N ASN A 370 -4.20 14.76 12.75
CA ASN A 370 -4.05 16.02 13.50
C ASN A 370 -5.25 16.41 14.36
N PHE A 371 -6.29 15.58 14.44
CA PHE A 371 -7.56 16.00 15.02
C PHE A 371 -8.32 14.91 15.80
N HIS A 372 -8.98 15.34 16.88
CA HIS A 372 -9.72 14.47 17.81
C HIS A 372 -11.09 14.02 17.28
N THR A 373 -11.52 12.81 17.68
CA THR A 373 -12.75 12.11 17.25
C THR A 373 -13.96 12.42 18.14
N LEU A 374 -15.17 12.29 17.57
CA LEU A 374 -16.44 12.17 18.32
C LEU A 374 -16.56 10.87 19.16
N ARG A 375 -15.55 9.98 19.12
CA ARG A 375 -15.47 8.69 19.82
C ARG A 375 -16.65 7.74 19.56
N THR A 376 -17.48 8.02 18.54
CA THR A 376 -18.59 7.18 18.10
C THR A 376 -18.06 5.92 17.39
N GLY A 377 -18.39 4.75 17.95
CA GLY A 377 -18.21 3.44 17.31
C GLY A 377 -19.56 2.80 16.98
N ASP A 378 -19.53 1.60 16.40
CA ASP A 378 -20.70 0.72 16.27
C ASP A 378 -20.52 -0.54 17.12
N ALA A 379 -21.63 -1.17 17.49
CA ALA A 379 -21.63 -2.43 18.26
C ALA A 379 -21.61 -3.67 17.35
N ALA A 380 -21.33 -3.52 16.05
CA ALA A 380 -21.32 -4.62 15.10
C ALA A 380 -20.11 -5.52 15.37
N TRP A 381 -20.36 -6.73 15.87
CA TRP A 381 -19.30 -7.64 16.35
C TRP A 381 -18.32 -8.01 15.24
N ASP A 382 -18.84 -8.21 14.02
CA ASP A 382 -18.11 -8.62 12.83
C ASP A 382 -17.10 -7.55 12.39
N ARG A 383 -17.48 -6.26 12.48
CA ARG A 383 -16.55 -5.14 12.25
C ARG A 383 -15.58 -4.97 13.42
N ASN A 384 -16.06 -5.14 14.65
CA ASN A 384 -15.25 -4.99 15.85
C ASN A 384 -14.14 -6.04 15.94
N LEU A 385 -14.29 -7.22 15.31
CA LEU A 385 -13.23 -8.23 15.20
C LEU A 385 -11.93 -7.64 14.63
N TYR A 386 -12.04 -6.74 13.66
CA TYR A 386 -10.92 -6.09 12.97
C TYR A 386 -10.49 -4.79 13.64
N ARG A 387 -11.21 -4.32 14.66
CA ARG A 387 -10.81 -3.13 15.44
C ARG A 387 -10.11 -3.58 16.70
N HIS A 388 -9.01 -2.91 17.04
CA HIS A 388 -8.29 -3.19 18.28
C HIS A 388 -9.23 -3.04 19.49
N PRO A 389 -9.12 -3.89 20.53
CA PRO A 389 -10.04 -3.88 21.67
C PRO A 389 -10.28 -2.49 22.27
N SER A 390 -9.26 -1.65 22.46
CA SER A 390 -9.39 -0.29 23.02
C SER A 390 -10.32 0.65 22.22
N ARG A 391 -10.72 0.26 21.01
CA ARG A 391 -11.59 1.00 20.10
C ARG A 391 -12.92 0.30 19.79
N GLN A 392 -13.22 -0.81 20.45
CA GLN A 392 -14.49 -1.50 20.31
C GLN A 392 -15.58 -0.82 21.18
N GLY A 393 -16.83 -0.95 20.76
CA GLY A 393 -17.99 -0.40 21.48
C GLY A 393 -18.36 1.04 21.09
N ILE A 394 -19.43 1.54 21.71
CA ILE A 394 -20.06 2.84 21.37
C ILE A 394 -19.19 4.03 21.81
N PHE A 395 -18.43 3.87 22.91
CA PHE A 395 -17.55 4.88 23.48
C PHE A 395 -16.10 4.41 23.44
N ALA A 396 -15.42 4.66 22.33
CA ALA A 396 -14.03 4.26 22.20
C ALA A 396 -13.11 5.12 23.10
N GLN A 397 -12.24 4.49 23.88
CA GLN A 397 -11.44 5.17 24.92
C GLN A 397 -10.37 6.09 24.33
N ASP A 398 -9.63 5.61 23.33
CA ASP A 398 -8.41 6.27 22.84
C ASP A 398 -8.61 6.97 21.50
N THR A 399 -7.77 7.93 21.13
CA THR A 399 -7.75 8.43 19.74
C THR A 399 -7.19 7.38 18.79
N TYR A 400 -7.81 7.17 17.62
CA TYR A 400 -7.36 6.18 16.63
C TYR A 400 -5.96 6.48 16.04
N SER A 401 -4.90 5.90 16.59
CA SER A 401 -3.54 5.98 16.05
C SER A 401 -3.32 5.10 14.80
N MET A 402 -2.21 5.28 14.09
CA MET A 402 -1.81 4.42 12.97
C MET A 402 -1.72 2.94 13.37
N GLN A 403 -1.31 2.63 14.61
CA GLN A 403 -1.23 1.25 15.11
C GLN A 403 -2.58 0.51 15.13
N HIS A 404 -3.69 1.23 15.23
CA HIS A 404 -5.01 0.59 15.14
C HIS A 404 -5.29 0.06 13.71
N ASP A 405 -4.80 0.74 12.67
CA ASP A 405 -4.82 0.21 11.31
C ASP A 405 -3.87 -0.99 11.19
N VAL A 406 -2.73 -0.98 11.90
CA VAL A 406 -1.78 -2.11 11.93
C VAL A 406 -2.44 -3.35 12.54
N TYR A 407 -3.18 -3.21 13.63
CA TYR A 407 -3.99 -4.30 14.17
C TYR A 407 -5.00 -4.82 13.13
N SER A 408 -5.74 -3.91 12.50
CA SER A 408 -6.76 -4.26 11.48
C SER A 408 -6.14 -5.01 10.30
N LEU A 409 -4.96 -4.56 9.86
CA LEU A 409 -4.13 -5.26 8.89
C LEU A 409 -3.75 -6.65 9.38
N GLY A 410 -3.30 -6.80 10.63
CA GLY A 410 -2.95 -8.09 11.24
C GLY A 410 -4.10 -9.10 11.17
N VAL A 411 -5.33 -8.68 11.46
CA VAL A 411 -6.53 -9.54 11.34
C VAL A 411 -6.76 -9.95 9.89
N CYS A 412 -6.67 -9.01 8.93
CA CYS A 412 -6.82 -9.31 7.50
C CYS A 412 -5.72 -10.26 6.99
N LEU A 413 -4.47 -10.07 7.43
CA LEU A 413 -3.34 -10.95 7.08
C LEU A 413 -3.51 -12.35 7.66
N LEU A 414 -4.02 -12.47 8.89
CA LEU A 414 -4.36 -13.76 9.48
C LEU A 414 -5.39 -14.50 8.63
N GLU A 415 -6.45 -13.80 8.22
CA GLU A 415 -7.53 -14.36 7.41
C GLU A 415 -7.05 -14.77 6.00
N LEU A 416 -6.20 -13.96 5.39
CA LEU A 416 -5.51 -14.27 4.13
C LEU A 416 -4.62 -15.50 4.25
N GLY A 417 -3.80 -15.58 5.30
CA GLY A 417 -2.86 -16.68 5.51
C GLY A 417 -3.54 -18.03 5.79
N LEU A 418 -4.68 -18.00 6.47
CA LEU A 418 -5.53 -19.19 6.65
C LEU A 418 -6.39 -19.49 5.41
N TRP A 419 -6.57 -18.50 4.54
CA TRP A 419 -7.50 -18.50 3.40
C TRP A 419 -8.92 -18.95 3.78
N LYS A 420 -9.44 -18.40 4.88
CA LYS A 420 -10.76 -18.72 5.43
C LYS A 420 -11.41 -17.48 6.00
N SER A 421 -12.66 -17.24 5.59
CA SER A 421 -13.46 -16.15 6.13
C SER A 421 -13.70 -16.33 7.63
N PHE A 422 -13.46 -15.29 8.45
CA PHE A 422 -13.85 -15.26 9.86
C PHE A 422 -15.33 -14.96 10.06
N VAL A 423 -15.94 -14.26 9.10
CA VAL A 423 -17.36 -13.90 9.10
C VAL A 423 -18.05 -14.66 7.97
N LEU A 424 -19.07 -15.43 8.33
CA LEU A 424 -20.02 -16.05 7.40
C LEU A 424 -21.29 -15.19 7.34
N TYR A 425 -22.08 -15.38 6.29
CA TYR A 425 -23.33 -14.66 6.11
C TYR A 425 -24.46 -15.63 5.87
N GLU A 426 -25.46 -15.59 6.75
CA GLU A 426 -26.71 -16.33 6.56
C GLU A 426 -27.62 -15.52 5.63
N ARG A 427 -28.06 -16.16 4.54
CA ARG A 427 -29.08 -15.60 3.66
C ARG A 427 -30.44 -16.00 4.23
N PRO A 428 -31.36 -15.07 4.50
CA PRO A 428 -32.70 -15.42 4.97
C PRO A 428 -33.33 -16.42 4.00
N GLU A 429 -33.83 -17.54 4.53
CA GLU A 429 -34.58 -18.52 3.75
C GLU A 429 -35.75 -17.80 3.08
N LEU A 430 -35.71 -17.69 1.75
CA LEU A 430 -36.85 -17.21 0.97
C LEU A 430 -38.01 -18.16 1.28
N GLN A 431 -38.98 -17.70 2.06
CA GLN A 431 -40.25 -18.40 2.24
C GLN A 431 -40.91 -18.52 0.85
N HIS A 432 -40.71 -19.68 0.21
CA HIS A 432 -41.55 -20.28 -0.81
C HIS A 432 -42.20 -19.29 -1.80
N GLY A 433 -41.46 -18.88 -2.83
CA GLY A 433 -42.09 -18.17 -3.94
C GLY A 433 -41.13 -17.42 -4.85
N GLY A 434 -40.64 -18.12 -5.88
CA GLY A 434 -40.35 -17.56 -7.21
C GLY A 434 -39.59 -16.23 -7.27
N GLY A 435 -38.27 -16.31 -7.22
CA GLY A 435 -37.40 -15.23 -7.66
C GLY A 435 -35.99 -15.46 -7.18
N GLU A 436 -35.03 -15.58 -8.10
CA GLU A 436 -33.62 -15.35 -7.80
C GLU A 436 -33.43 -13.85 -7.51
N ASP A 437 -34.05 -13.36 -6.44
CA ASP A 437 -33.81 -12.00 -6.02
C ASP A 437 -32.38 -11.98 -5.48
N ARG A 438 -31.51 -11.22 -6.16
CA ARG A 438 -30.16 -10.89 -5.71
C ARG A 438 -30.32 -9.98 -4.49
N GLY A 439 -30.80 -10.54 -3.39
CA GLY A 439 -31.06 -9.80 -2.17
C GLY A 439 -29.82 -9.00 -1.81
N SER A 440 -30.00 -7.70 -1.63
CA SER A 440 -28.94 -6.79 -1.22
C SER A 440 -28.25 -7.34 0.03
N ASP A 441 -26.93 -7.29 0.06
CA ASP A 441 -26.13 -7.77 1.19
C ASP A 441 -26.50 -7.08 2.51
N ALA A 442 -27.19 -5.94 2.45
CA ALA A 442 -27.71 -5.20 3.60
C ALA A 442 -28.57 -6.04 4.56
N ASN A 443 -29.18 -7.14 4.10
CA ASN A 443 -30.02 -8.02 4.92
C ASN A 443 -29.32 -9.30 5.39
N LEU A 444 -28.05 -9.50 5.04
CA LEU A 444 -27.30 -10.68 5.45
C LEU A 444 -26.92 -10.58 6.94
N LYS A 445 -27.20 -11.64 7.70
CA LYS A 445 -26.79 -11.71 9.10
C LYS A 445 -25.37 -12.28 9.21
N PRO A 446 -24.41 -11.55 9.80
CA PRO A 446 -23.08 -12.08 10.01
C PRO A 446 -23.08 -13.12 11.13
N LEU A 447 -22.36 -14.23 10.92
CA LEU A 447 -22.11 -15.29 11.89
C LEU A 447 -20.61 -15.57 12.01
N PRO A 448 -20.07 -15.84 13.21
CA PRO A 448 -18.70 -16.30 13.36
C PRO A 448 -18.50 -17.62 12.63
N SER A 449 -17.42 -17.72 11.85
CA SER A 449 -17.01 -18.95 11.18
C SER A 449 -16.38 -19.92 12.18
N ASP A 450 -16.57 -21.24 11.98
CA ASP A 450 -15.93 -22.28 12.78
C ASP A 450 -14.41 -22.14 12.86
N VAL A 451 -13.79 -21.56 11.81
CA VAL A 451 -12.35 -21.31 11.75
C VAL A 451 -11.87 -20.38 12.86
N LEU A 452 -12.74 -19.48 13.32
CA LEU A 452 -12.47 -18.53 14.39
C LEU A 452 -12.48 -19.21 15.75
N GLY A 453 -13.22 -20.32 15.92
CA GLY A 453 -13.35 -21.03 17.20
C GLY A 453 -14.03 -20.21 18.29
N LEU A 454 -14.81 -19.19 17.91
CA LEU A 454 -15.61 -18.34 18.79
C LEU A 454 -17.07 -18.43 18.36
N SER A 455 -17.96 -18.22 19.32
CA SER A 455 -19.40 -18.12 19.15
C SER A 455 -19.88 -16.67 19.25
N LEU A 456 -21.15 -16.40 18.90
CA LEU A 456 -21.74 -15.07 19.10
C LEU A 456 -21.74 -14.63 20.57
N GLU A 457 -21.78 -15.57 21.51
CA GLU A 457 -21.77 -15.29 22.94
C GLU A 457 -20.44 -14.70 23.40
N ASP A 458 -19.34 -15.07 22.74
CA ASP A 458 -18.01 -14.50 23.03
C ASP A 458 -17.91 -13.02 22.68
N PHE A 459 -18.78 -12.55 21.76
CA PHE A 459 -18.91 -11.14 21.38
C PHE A 459 -20.03 -10.42 22.12
N ALA A 460 -20.85 -11.12 22.90
CA ALA A 460 -21.91 -10.51 23.68
C ALA A 460 -21.28 -9.67 24.80
N PHE A 461 -21.05 -8.38 24.53
CA PHE A 461 -20.61 -7.42 25.52
C PHE A 461 -21.65 -7.36 26.65
N MET A 462 -21.36 -8.02 27.77
CA MET A 462 -22.24 -8.07 28.93
C MET A 462 -22.42 -6.68 29.54
N GLY A 463 -23.51 -5.99 29.17
CA GLY A 463 -24.06 -4.86 29.91
C GLY A 463 -23.14 -3.64 30.01
N ASN A 464 -23.47 -2.71 30.93
CA ASN A 464 -22.82 -1.40 31.14
C ASN A 464 -21.30 -1.44 31.43
N GLN A 465 -20.65 -2.61 31.36
CA GLN A 465 -19.20 -2.74 31.26
C GLN A 465 -18.68 -2.63 29.82
N ALA A 466 -19.51 -2.17 28.86
CA ALA A 466 -19.10 -1.75 27.51
C ALA A 466 -17.92 -0.77 27.47
N MET A 467 -17.50 -0.24 28.62
CA MET A 467 -16.28 0.56 28.75
C MET A 467 -15.00 -0.27 28.77
N GLN A 468 -15.01 -1.53 29.21
CA GLN A 468 -13.82 -2.38 29.24
C GLN A 468 -13.80 -3.30 28.03
N SER A 469 -12.95 -2.94 27.08
CA SER A 469 -12.56 -3.78 25.95
C SER A 469 -12.11 -5.17 26.42
N SER A 470 -12.52 -6.23 25.74
CA SER A 470 -12.11 -7.60 26.09
C SER A 470 -10.84 -7.96 25.34
N PRO A 471 -9.63 -7.88 25.96
CA PRO A 471 -8.39 -8.34 25.32
C PRO A 471 -8.46 -9.81 24.91
N LYS A 472 -9.41 -10.59 25.46
CA LYS A 472 -9.62 -12.00 25.15
C LYS A 472 -9.72 -12.29 23.66
N ILE A 473 -10.41 -11.44 22.88
CA ILE A 473 -10.56 -11.68 21.43
C ILE A 473 -9.21 -11.49 20.72
N LYS A 474 -8.48 -10.41 21.02
CA LYS A 474 -7.13 -10.18 20.48
C LYS A 474 -6.20 -11.34 20.85
N ASP A 475 -6.15 -11.72 22.13
CA ASP A 475 -5.29 -12.80 22.62
C ASP A 475 -5.64 -14.13 21.96
N HIS A 476 -6.93 -14.38 21.72
CA HIS A 476 -7.41 -15.53 20.97
C HIS A 476 -6.93 -15.52 19.52
N LEU A 477 -7.04 -14.37 18.82
CA LEU A 477 -6.53 -14.23 17.45
C LEU A 477 -5.01 -14.44 17.37
N VAL A 478 -4.25 -13.95 18.36
CA VAL A 478 -2.80 -14.24 18.49
C VAL A 478 -2.56 -15.74 18.67
N GLY A 479 -3.37 -16.41 19.49
CA GLY A 479 -3.34 -17.87 19.67
C GLY A 479 -3.63 -18.63 18.38
N VAL A 480 -4.65 -18.21 17.62
CA VAL A 480 -5.00 -18.76 16.30
C VAL A 480 -3.84 -18.56 15.32
N ALA A 481 -3.25 -17.36 15.27
CA ALA A 481 -2.10 -17.07 14.43
C ALA A 481 -0.92 -18.01 14.73
N ARG A 482 -0.52 -18.11 16.01
CA ARG A 482 0.62 -18.94 16.43
C ARG A 482 0.41 -20.43 16.21
N SER A 483 -0.82 -20.92 16.39
CA SER A 483 -1.11 -22.35 16.28
C SER A 483 -1.34 -22.83 14.84
N ARG A 484 -1.82 -21.95 13.94
CA ARG A 484 -2.31 -22.35 12.62
C ARG A 484 -1.57 -21.74 11.44
N LEU A 485 -1.04 -20.52 11.54
CA LEU A 485 -0.31 -19.93 10.42
C LEU A 485 1.02 -20.62 10.09
N PRO A 486 1.80 -21.17 11.05
CA PRO A 486 3.07 -21.82 10.71
C PRO A 486 2.92 -22.95 9.69
N MET A 487 1.85 -23.74 9.81
CA MET A 487 1.55 -24.84 8.87
C MET A 487 0.98 -24.38 7.53
N CYS A 488 0.50 -23.13 7.42
CA CYS A 488 -0.10 -22.60 6.20
C CYS A 488 0.85 -21.68 5.42
N MET A 489 1.56 -20.80 6.13
CA MET A 489 2.34 -19.69 5.56
C MET A 489 3.79 -19.63 6.07
N GLY A 490 4.16 -20.50 7.02
CA GLY A 490 5.47 -20.52 7.65
C GLY A 490 5.65 -19.48 8.77
N ASP A 491 6.76 -19.62 9.49
CA ASP A 491 7.03 -18.85 10.71
C ASP A 491 7.21 -17.35 10.44
N ARG A 492 7.80 -16.98 9.30
CA ARG A 492 8.06 -15.58 8.96
C ARG A 492 6.78 -14.79 8.75
N TYR A 493 5.80 -15.38 8.03
CA TYR A 493 4.49 -14.76 7.86
C TYR A 493 3.76 -14.67 9.21
N THR A 494 3.83 -15.75 9.98
CA THR A 494 3.23 -15.82 11.32
C THR A 494 3.77 -14.72 12.23
N ALA A 495 5.09 -14.50 12.24
CA ALA A 495 5.74 -13.46 13.03
C ALA A 495 5.18 -12.08 12.67
N VAL A 496 5.07 -11.74 11.39
CA VAL A 496 4.49 -10.46 10.94
C VAL A 496 3.06 -10.30 11.44
N VAL A 497 2.23 -11.33 11.30
CA VAL A 497 0.83 -11.29 11.76
C VAL A 497 0.75 -11.06 13.26
N VAL A 498 1.54 -11.79 14.04
CA VAL A 498 1.59 -11.63 15.50
C VAL A 498 2.06 -10.23 15.86
N THR A 499 3.14 -9.73 15.27
CA THR A 499 3.65 -8.36 15.47
C THR A 499 2.56 -7.32 15.18
N CYS A 500 1.75 -7.51 14.13
CA CYS A 500 0.63 -6.61 13.84
C CYS A 500 -0.49 -6.69 14.89
N LEU A 501 -0.86 -7.89 15.33
CA LEU A 501 -1.93 -8.09 16.33
C LEU A 501 -1.54 -7.60 17.73
N THR A 502 -0.26 -7.60 18.06
CA THR A 502 0.27 -7.15 19.36
C THR A 502 0.89 -5.76 19.32
N CYS A 503 0.74 -5.00 18.23
CA CYS A 503 1.43 -3.71 18.02
C CYS A 503 1.10 -2.59 19.04
N LEU A 504 0.06 -2.78 19.85
CA LEU A 504 -0.36 -1.88 20.93
C LEU A 504 -0.20 -2.52 22.32
N ASP A 505 0.43 -3.69 22.40
CA ASP A 505 0.66 -4.38 23.67
C ASP A 505 1.78 -3.68 24.45
N PRO A 506 1.61 -3.47 25.76
CA PRO A 506 2.67 -2.90 26.59
C PRO A 506 3.95 -3.74 26.50
N GLY A 507 5.09 -3.07 26.28
CA GLY A 507 6.39 -3.71 26.13
C GLY A 507 6.60 -4.45 24.81
N ASN A 508 5.80 -4.16 23.77
CA ASN A 508 6.04 -4.70 22.44
C ASN A 508 7.43 -4.24 21.93
N GLU A 509 8.35 -5.16 21.68
CA GLU A 509 9.72 -4.81 21.26
C GLU A 509 9.81 -4.19 19.85
N ASP A 510 8.84 -4.47 18.99
CA ASP A 510 8.84 -4.05 17.59
C ASP A 510 8.23 -2.65 17.39
N PHE A 511 7.17 -2.34 18.14
CA PHE A 511 6.43 -1.08 18.08
C PHE A 511 6.57 -0.23 19.34
N GLY A 512 7.25 -0.67 20.40
CA GLY A 512 7.38 0.10 21.63
C GLY A 512 6.04 0.38 22.33
N ASP A 513 6.11 1.15 23.42
CA ASP A 513 4.92 1.65 24.10
C ASP A 513 4.34 2.87 23.36
N GLU A 514 3.02 3.06 23.41
CA GLU A 514 2.33 4.14 22.67
C GLU A 514 2.86 5.54 23.02
N GLU A 515 3.34 5.75 24.25
CA GLU A 515 3.92 7.03 24.68
C GLU A 515 5.28 7.32 24.02
N ASP A 516 6.10 6.29 23.83
CA ASP A 516 7.42 6.41 23.21
C ASP A 516 7.34 6.59 21.69
N MET A 517 6.18 6.28 21.10
CA MET A 517 5.95 6.31 19.65
C MET A 517 5.28 7.58 19.15
N LYS A 518 4.95 8.52 20.05
CA LYS A 518 4.46 9.85 19.68
C LYS A 518 5.64 10.74 19.32
N ASP A 519 6.10 10.67 18.07
CA ASP A 519 6.94 11.71 17.49
C ASP A 519 6.07 12.81 16.86
N ASP A 520 6.57 14.06 16.86
CA ASP A 520 5.80 15.24 16.41
C ASP A 520 5.29 15.09 14.96
N ASP A 521 6.01 14.32 14.14
CA ASP A 521 5.71 14.12 12.72
C ASP A 521 5.08 12.74 12.42
N GLY A 522 4.86 11.85 13.40
CA GLY A 522 4.30 10.50 13.18
C GLY A 522 5.16 9.58 12.31
N ILE A 523 6.46 9.84 12.20
CA ILE A 523 7.37 9.18 11.26
C ILE A 523 7.94 7.89 11.86
N LEU A 524 8.22 7.86 13.16
CA LEU A 524 8.77 6.70 13.88
C LEU A 524 7.85 5.46 13.75
N ILE A 525 6.53 5.65 13.87
CA ILE A 525 5.56 4.57 13.65
C ILE A 525 5.64 4.06 12.20
N GLY A 526 5.75 4.97 11.23
CA GLY A 526 5.91 4.62 9.82
C GLY A 526 7.18 3.82 9.56
N VAL A 527 8.30 4.23 10.17
CA VAL A 527 9.59 3.52 10.14
C VAL A 527 9.45 2.10 10.68
N ARG A 528 8.85 1.93 11.87
CA ARG A 528 8.62 0.59 12.45
C ARG A 528 7.70 -0.25 11.59
N PHE A 529 6.64 0.32 11.05
CA PHE A 529 5.75 -0.39 10.14
C PHE A 529 6.50 -0.90 8.90
N ILE A 530 7.34 -0.07 8.28
CA ILE A 530 8.14 -0.50 7.13
C ILE A 530 9.08 -1.64 7.52
N GLU A 531 9.84 -1.45 8.58
CA GLU A 531 10.85 -2.41 9.03
C GLU A 531 10.25 -3.76 9.43
N LYS A 532 9.22 -3.73 10.27
CA LYS A 532 8.69 -4.90 10.96
C LYS A 532 7.58 -5.60 10.20
N VAL A 533 6.91 -4.90 9.28
CA VAL A 533 5.81 -5.45 8.47
C VAL A 533 6.21 -5.55 7.00
N LEU A 534 6.47 -4.43 6.33
CA LEU A 534 6.67 -4.40 4.88
C LEU A 534 7.91 -5.16 4.41
N LEU A 535 9.07 -4.87 5.03
CA LEU A 535 10.32 -5.54 4.66
C LEU A 535 10.23 -7.04 4.99
N LYS A 536 9.70 -7.39 6.18
CA LYS A 536 9.51 -8.80 6.57
C LYS A 536 8.59 -9.58 5.62
N LEU A 537 7.49 -9.00 5.17
CA LEU A 537 6.65 -9.62 4.13
C LEU A 537 7.37 -9.73 2.79
N SER A 538 8.20 -8.74 2.43
CA SER A 538 8.94 -8.71 1.17
C SER A 538 10.06 -9.75 1.10
N GLU A 539 10.62 -10.12 2.25
CA GLU A 539 11.66 -11.14 2.34
C GLU A 539 11.14 -12.60 2.25
N ILE A 540 9.81 -12.81 2.32
CA ILE A 540 9.21 -14.16 2.20
C ILE A 540 9.22 -14.60 0.73
N SER A 541 9.70 -15.82 0.45
CA SER A 541 9.59 -16.42 -0.87
C SER A 541 9.17 -17.88 -0.72
N PHE A 542 8.20 -18.30 -1.52
CA PHE A 542 7.75 -19.70 -1.60
C PHE A 542 8.36 -20.42 -2.79
#